data_AF-A0A4Y8S3W9-F1
#
_entry.id   AF-A0A4Y8S3W9-F1
#
_cell.length_a   1.000
_cell.length_b   1.000
_cell.length_c   1.000
_cell.angle_alpha   90.00
_cell.angle_beta   90.00
_cell.angle_gamma   90.00
#
_symmetry.space_group_name_H-M   'P 1'
#
loop_
_entity.id
_entity.type
_entity.pdbx_description
1 polymer ?
#
loop_
_entity_poly.entity_id
_entity_poly.type
_entity_poly.pdbx_seq_one_letter_code
_entity_poly.pdbx_strand_id
1 'polypeptide(L)'
;MIQQQYIDSGILEAYVTGTATDAEVRELMYMKAQYPEVNFALQQLELDMEHIAQHMAIAPPAGTWNKISDTIDELILRPEFNPGQFQPNTGDKGFKDHQTDNGPHFIEVEAESNHMKIHKNWKWVFAAVFILGKIFLGCAIYFYLENRQAQQQVQELKTELKQLKK
;
A
#
# COMPACT_ATOMS: atom_id res chain seq x y z
N MET A 1 3.95 11.04 29.48
CA MET A 1 3.22 11.70 28.37
C MET A 1 3.76 11.32 27.00
N ILE A 2 5.08 11.14 26.81
CA ILE A 2 5.67 10.80 25.50
C ILE A 2 5.19 9.42 25.00
N GLN A 3 5.19 8.39 25.86
CA GLN A 3 4.67 7.06 25.51
C GLN A 3 3.20 7.07 25.05
N GLN A 4 2.31 7.82 25.70
CA GLN A 4 0.90 7.85 25.30
C GLN A 4 0.71 8.52 23.94
N GLN A 5 1.42 9.63 23.70
CA GLN A 5 1.44 10.27 22.38
C GLN A 5 2.00 9.35 21.29
N TYR A 6 2.97 8.50 21.65
CA TYR A 6 3.52 7.51 20.73
C TYR A 6 2.52 6.39 20.41
N ILE A 7 1.80 5.89 21.43
CA ILE A 7 0.73 4.92 21.23
C ILE A 7 -0.36 5.51 20.34
N ASP A 8 -0.75 6.76 20.59
CA ASP A 8 -1.80 7.48 19.84
C ASP A 8 -1.32 7.99 18.46
N SER A 9 -0.07 7.72 18.06
CA SER A 9 0.52 8.26 16.82
C SER A 9 0.08 7.52 15.54
N GLY A 10 -0.49 6.32 15.68
CA GLY A 10 -0.85 5.47 14.53
C GLY A 10 0.23 4.47 14.12
N ILE A 11 1.40 4.49 14.76
CA ILE A 11 2.54 3.64 14.38
C ILE A 11 2.31 2.15 14.71
N LEU A 12 1.55 1.84 15.77
CA LEU A 12 1.20 0.48 16.13
C LEU A 12 0.25 -0.12 15.08
N GLU A 13 -0.73 0.65 14.62
CA GLU A 13 -1.69 0.27 13.59
C GLU A 13 -1.00 0.05 12.25
N ALA A 14 -0.10 0.96 11.86
CA ALA A 14 0.70 0.80 10.66
C ALA A 14 1.55 -0.48 10.72
N TYR A 15 2.09 -0.81 11.90
CA TYR A 15 2.87 -2.03 12.09
C TYR A 15 2.01 -3.29 11.97
N VAL A 16 0.91 -3.39 12.72
CA VAL A 16 0.05 -4.59 12.75
C VAL A 16 -0.62 -4.83 11.38
N THR A 17 -0.92 -3.78 10.64
CA THR A 17 -1.48 -3.89 9.27
C THR A 17 -0.42 -4.15 8.20
N GLY A 18 0.87 -4.15 8.55
CA GLY A 18 1.97 -4.38 7.62
C GLY A 18 2.28 -3.21 6.68
N THR A 19 1.79 -2.00 6.97
CA THR A 19 2.04 -0.78 6.16
C THR A 19 3.15 0.10 6.70
N ALA A 20 3.73 -0.22 7.87
CA ALA A 20 4.84 0.52 8.45
C ALA A 20 6.12 0.37 7.62
N THR A 21 6.91 1.45 7.56
CA THR A 21 8.23 1.45 6.93
C THR A 21 9.28 0.78 7.82
N ASP A 22 10.39 0.30 7.23
CA ASP A 22 11.51 -0.28 7.98
C ASP A 22 12.11 0.65 9.05
N ALA A 23 11.99 1.97 8.86
CA ALA A 23 12.42 2.94 9.86
C ALA A 23 11.49 2.95 11.08
N GLU A 24 10.18 2.98 10.84
CA GLU A 24 9.15 2.95 11.88
C GLU A 24 9.15 1.61 12.64
N VAL A 25 9.38 0.49 11.95
CA VAL A 25 9.52 -0.83 12.59
C VAL A 25 10.69 -0.84 13.57
N ARG A 26 11.83 -0.26 13.19
CA ARG A 26 13.02 -0.17 14.07
C ARG A 26 12.78 0.75 15.26
N GLU A 27 12.09 1.86 15.05
CA GLU A 27 11.67 2.76 16.13
C GLU A 27 10.72 2.05 17.10
N LEU A 28 9.72 1.33 16.59
CA LEU A 28 8.79 0.57 17.41
C LEU A 28 9.49 -0.52 18.22
N MET A 29 10.45 -1.24 17.62
CA MET A 29 11.27 -2.23 18.33
C MET A 29 12.03 -1.60 19.50
N TYR A 30 12.60 -0.42 19.29
CA TYR A 30 13.29 0.34 20.34
C TYR A 30 12.32 0.79 21.45
N MET A 31 11.19 1.38 21.07
CA MET A 31 10.18 1.89 22.01
C MET A 31 9.54 0.76 22.82
N LYS A 32 9.29 -0.40 22.19
CA LYS A 32 8.80 -1.62 22.82
C LYS A 32 9.79 -2.17 23.86
N ALA A 33 11.09 -2.12 23.57
CA ALA A 33 12.12 -2.58 24.51
C ALA A 33 12.26 -1.64 25.72
N GLN A 34 12.11 -0.33 25.49
CA GLN A 34 12.30 0.68 26.52
C GLN A 34 11.05 0.89 27.40
N TYR A 35 9.85 0.73 26.84
CA TYR A 35 8.58 1.04 27.49
C TYR A 35 7.61 -0.15 27.41
N PRO A 36 7.41 -0.89 28.53
CA PRO A 36 6.49 -2.02 28.58
C PRO A 36 5.04 -1.67 28.21
N GLU A 37 4.62 -0.42 28.44
CA GLU A 37 3.29 0.10 28.07
C GLU A 37 3.04 0.04 26.56
N VAL A 38 4.06 0.34 25.75
CA VAL A 38 3.99 0.26 24.28
C VAL A 38 3.85 -1.19 23.84
N ASN A 39 4.59 -2.11 24.48
CA ASN A 39 4.46 -3.54 24.20
C ASN A 39 3.05 -4.05 24.54
N PHE A 40 2.50 -3.63 25.69
CA PHE A 40 1.16 -4.02 26.11
C PHE A 40 0.10 -3.50 25.13
N ALA A 41 0.18 -2.22 24.73
CA ALA A 41 -0.71 -1.64 23.75
C ALA A 41 -0.65 -2.38 22.39
N LEU A 42 0.56 -2.73 21.94
CA LEU A 42 0.76 -3.51 20.71
C LEU A 42 0.09 -4.88 20.80
N GLN A 43 0.29 -5.61 21.91
CA GLN A 43 -0.32 -6.92 22.10
C GLN A 43 -1.87 -6.86 22.13
N GLN A 44 -2.44 -5.84 22.77
CA GLN A 44 -3.90 -5.65 22.76
C GLN A 44 -4.41 -5.44 21.34
N LEU A 45 -3.73 -4.60 20.57
CA LEU A 45 -4.09 -4.34 19.17
C LEU A 45 -3.98 -5.60 18.29
N GLU A 46 -2.92 -6.40 18.47
CA GLU A 46 -2.73 -7.68 17.77
C GLU A 46 -3.88 -8.66 18.06
N LEU A 47 -4.30 -8.77 19.33
CA LEU A 47 -5.43 -9.62 19.74
C LEU A 47 -6.77 -9.15 19.14
N ASP A 48 -7.01 -7.84 19.12
CA ASP A 48 -8.22 -7.28 18.52
C ASP A 48 -8.28 -7.56 17.01
N MET A 49 -7.14 -7.42 16.32
CA MET A 49 -7.03 -7.75 14.90
C MET A 49 -7.18 -9.26 14.63
N GLU A 50 -6.67 -10.11 15.52
CA GLU A 50 -6.89 -11.56 15.44
C GLU A 50 -8.38 -11.89 15.53
N HIS A 51 -9.11 -11.33 16.49
CA HIS A 51 -10.56 -11.55 16.61
C HIS A 51 -11.30 -11.14 15.33
N ILE A 52 -10.97 -9.99 14.76
CA ILE A 52 -11.56 -9.53 13.49
C ILE A 52 -11.25 -10.53 12.36
N ALA A 53 -10.00 -10.97 12.24
CA ALA A 53 -9.59 -11.93 11.22
C ALA A 53 -10.29 -13.28 11.37
N GLN A 54 -10.49 -13.76 12.60
CA GLN A 54 -11.24 -14.99 12.88
C GLN A 54 -12.71 -14.86 12.44
N HIS A 55 -13.35 -13.72 12.70
CA HIS A 55 -14.72 -13.47 12.26
C HIS A 55 -14.87 -13.34 10.74
N MET A 56 -13.81 -12.91 10.06
CA MET A 56 -13.77 -12.76 8.60
C MET A 56 -13.14 -13.96 7.88
N ALA A 57 -12.90 -15.07 8.58
CA ALA A 57 -12.21 -16.23 8.03
C ALA A 57 -13.01 -16.88 6.88
N ILE A 58 -12.31 -17.16 5.78
CA ILE A 58 -12.85 -17.87 4.61
C ILE A 58 -12.21 -19.26 4.57
N ALA A 59 -13.02 -20.27 4.25
CA ALA A 59 -12.52 -21.64 4.13
C ALA A 59 -11.46 -21.73 3.02
N PRO A 60 -10.25 -22.25 3.32
CA PRO A 60 -9.21 -22.39 2.31
C PRO A 60 -9.60 -23.43 1.24
N PRO A 61 -9.04 -23.36 0.03
CA PRO A 61 -9.25 -24.38 -1.00
C PRO A 61 -8.88 -25.79 -0.53
N ALA A 62 -9.54 -26.80 -1.09
CA ALA A 62 -9.25 -28.19 -0.78
C ALA A 62 -7.78 -28.54 -1.05
N GLY A 63 -7.16 -29.32 -0.15
CA GLY A 63 -5.76 -29.74 -0.28
C GLY A 63 -4.71 -28.69 0.12
N THR A 64 -5.11 -27.49 0.54
CA THR A 64 -4.18 -26.46 1.06
C THR A 64 -3.35 -26.98 2.23
N TRP A 65 -3.97 -27.70 3.17
CA TRP A 65 -3.26 -28.30 4.30
C TRP A 65 -2.17 -29.28 3.86
N ASN A 66 -2.46 -30.18 2.91
CA ASN A 66 -1.50 -31.16 2.43
C ASN A 66 -0.26 -30.49 1.83
N LYS A 67 -0.44 -29.44 1.02
CA LYS A 67 0.68 -28.67 0.46
C LYS A 67 1.56 -28.04 1.55
N ILE A 68 0.92 -27.50 2.59
CA ILE A 68 1.62 -26.88 3.71
C ILE A 68 2.41 -27.94 4.50
N SER A 69 1.77 -29.06 4.85
CA SER A 69 2.43 -30.15 5.60
C SER A 69 3.61 -30.73 4.83
N ASP A 70 3.45 -30.99 3.53
CA ASP A 70 4.51 -31.55 2.69
C ASP A 70 5.74 -30.63 2.66
N THR A 71 5.53 -29.31 2.58
CA THR A 71 6.62 -28.32 2.59
C THR A 71 7.34 -28.27 3.94
N ILE A 72 6.58 -28.34 5.05
CA ILE A 72 7.16 -28.34 6.40
C ILE A 72 8.01 -29.60 6.62
N ASP A 73 7.50 -30.76 6.22
CA ASP A 73 8.22 -32.03 6.35
C ASP A 73 9.51 -32.03 5.51
N GLU A 74 9.48 -31.45 4.31
CA GLU A 74 10.69 -31.28 3.49
C GLU A 74 11.76 -30.43 4.19
N LEU A 75 11.36 -29.31 4.82
CA LEU A 75 12.29 -28.43 5.55
C LEU A 75 12.93 -29.14 6.75
N ILE A 76 12.17 -29.99 7.45
CA ILE A 76 12.67 -30.76 8.60
C ILE A 76 13.64 -31.87 8.17
N LEU A 77 13.41 -32.46 6.99
CA LEU A 77 14.20 -33.59 6.49
C LEU A 77 15.50 -33.16 5.79
N ARG A 78 15.64 -31.89 5.42
CA ARG A 78 16.90 -31.37 4.87
C ARG A 78 17.92 -31.16 6.01
N PRO A 79 19.06 -31.87 6.05
CA PRO A 79 20.18 -31.40 6.85
C PRO A 79 20.57 -30.00 6.33
N GLU A 80 20.77 -29.06 7.26
CA GLU A 80 21.32 -27.71 7.03
C GLU A 80 22.32 -27.74 5.87
N PHE A 81 21.89 -27.29 4.69
CA PHE A 81 22.78 -27.16 3.55
C PHE A 81 23.72 -26.00 3.88
N ASN A 82 24.84 -26.34 4.52
CA ASN A 82 25.97 -25.45 4.62
C ASN A 82 26.42 -25.22 3.17
N PRO A 83 26.28 -24.00 2.60
CA PRO A 83 26.67 -23.75 1.22
C PRO A 83 28.20 -23.85 1.15
N GLY A 84 28.68 -25.08 1.01
CA GLY A 84 30.06 -25.40 0.69
C GLY A 84 30.40 -24.57 -0.54
N GLN A 85 31.37 -23.69 -0.35
CA GLN A 85 31.80 -22.67 -1.29
C GLN A 85 31.82 -23.21 -2.72
N PHE A 86 31.20 -22.48 -3.63
CA PHE A 86 31.26 -22.72 -5.06
C PHE A 86 32.75 -22.81 -5.45
N GLN A 87 33.26 -24.01 -5.71
CA GLN A 87 34.56 -24.21 -6.31
C GLN A 87 34.36 -24.16 -7.82
N PRO A 88 34.77 -23.07 -8.52
CA PRO A 88 34.71 -23.07 -9.97
C PRO A 88 35.72 -24.10 -10.44
N ASN A 89 35.23 -25.25 -10.90
CA ASN A 89 36.07 -26.26 -11.48
C ASN A 89 36.52 -25.74 -12.85
N THR A 90 37.68 -25.09 -12.89
CA THR A 90 38.38 -24.68 -14.11
C THR A 90 38.88 -25.95 -14.81
N GLY A 91 38.02 -26.59 -15.59
CA GLY A 91 38.34 -27.89 -16.18
C GLY A 91 37.38 -28.33 -17.27
N ASP A 92 37.60 -27.81 -18.47
CA ASP A 92 37.42 -28.49 -19.76
C ASP A 92 36.01 -28.73 -20.37
N LYS A 93 35.82 -28.04 -21.49
CA LYS A 93 35.18 -28.44 -22.78
C LYS A 93 33.95 -29.35 -22.76
N GLY A 94 32.82 -28.76 -23.19
CA GLY A 94 31.80 -29.47 -23.97
C GLY A 94 30.38 -29.34 -23.43
N PHE A 95 29.77 -28.16 -23.55
CA PHE A 95 28.31 -28.01 -23.37
C PHE A 95 27.59 -28.62 -24.58
N LYS A 96 27.25 -29.91 -24.45
CA LYS A 96 26.12 -30.49 -25.18
C LYS A 96 24.87 -30.21 -24.37
N ASP A 97 24.01 -29.41 -24.98
CA ASP A 97 22.62 -29.17 -24.59
C ASP A 97 21.93 -30.50 -24.22
N HIS A 98 21.73 -30.71 -22.92
CA HIS A 98 20.85 -31.75 -22.40
C HIS A 98 19.75 -31.06 -21.63
N GLN A 99 18.65 -30.85 -22.36
CA GLN A 99 17.33 -30.63 -21.84
C GLN A 99 16.91 -31.88 -21.06
N THR A 100 17.12 -31.84 -19.76
CA THR A 100 16.43 -32.70 -18.79
C THR A 100 15.98 -31.85 -17.62
N ASP A 101 14.68 -31.61 -17.64
CA ASP A 101 13.76 -31.57 -16.50
C ASP A 101 14.37 -32.10 -15.19
N ASN A 102 14.21 -31.36 -14.09
CA ASN A 102 14.74 -31.59 -12.73
C ASN A 102 16.08 -30.94 -12.33
N GLY A 103 16.29 -29.68 -12.70
CA GLY A 103 17.26 -28.77 -12.05
C GLY A 103 16.56 -27.77 -11.12
N PRO A 104 17.26 -27.10 -10.19
CA PRO A 104 16.63 -26.21 -9.22
C PRO A 104 15.87 -25.10 -9.97
N HIS A 105 14.56 -25.08 -9.80
CA HIS A 105 13.75 -23.92 -10.16
C HIS A 105 14.20 -22.76 -9.29
N PHE A 106 15.11 -21.95 -9.82
CA PHE A 106 15.35 -20.63 -9.27
C PHE A 106 14.04 -19.86 -9.41
N ILE A 107 13.38 -19.62 -8.28
CA ILE A 107 12.32 -18.64 -8.18
C ILE A 107 13.04 -17.31 -8.41
N GLU A 108 12.88 -16.72 -9.59
CA GLU A 108 13.16 -15.31 -9.76
C GLU A 108 12.25 -14.58 -8.79
N VAL A 109 12.80 -14.19 -7.63
CA VAL A 109 12.14 -13.27 -6.72
C VAL A 109 12.09 -11.96 -7.49
N GLU A 110 10.98 -11.77 -8.22
CA GLU A 110 10.60 -10.46 -8.75
C GLU A 110 10.47 -9.56 -7.52
N ALA A 111 11.56 -8.83 -7.21
CA ALA A 111 11.52 -7.74 -6.24
C ALA A 111 10.33 -6.86 -6.62
N GLU A 112 9.44 -6.60 -5.66
CA GLU A 112 8.22 -5.82 -5.86
C GLU A 112 8.52 -4.58 -6.70
N SER A 113 8.17 -4.66 -7.98
CA SER A 113 8.39 -3.54 -8.87
C SER A 113 7.32 -2.51 -8.55
N ASN A 114 7.66 -1.50 -7.74
CA ASN A 114 6.90 -0.26 -7.59
C ASN A 114 6.83 0.57 -8.91
N HIS A 115 7.16 -0.05 -10.04
CA HIS A 115 6.99 0.52 -11.36
C HIS A 115 5.53 0.34 -11.77
N MET A 116 4.70 1.34 -11.44
CA MET A 116 3.32 1.42 -11.92
C MET A 116 3.34 1.37 -13.45
N LYS A 117 3.08 0.18 -14.02
CA LYS A 117 2.94 -0.02 -15.46
C LYS A 117 1.69 0.74 -15.88
N ILE A 118 1.89 1.98 -16.32
CA ILE A 118 0.84 2.82 -16.88
C ILE A 118 0.25 2.05 -18.07
N HIS A 119 -0.93 1.44 -17.88
CA HIS A 119 -1.63 0.74 -18.94
C HIS A 119 -1.89 1.73 -20.09
N LYS A 120 -1.86 1.22 -21.34
CA LYS A 120 -1.98 1.98 -22.60
C LYS A 120 -3.16 2.98 -22.63
N ASN A 121 -4.15 2.79 -21.77
CA ASN A 121 -5.37 3.59 -21.65
C ASN A 121 -5.19 4.90 -20.85
N TRP A 122 -4.12 5.07 -20.08
CA TRP A 122 -3.92 6.28 -19.24
C TRP A 122 -3.71 7.55 -20.07
N LYS A 123 -3.22 7.41 -21.30
CA LYS A 123 -3.10 8.51 -22.28
C LYS A 123 -4.46 9.15 -22.58
N TRP A 124 -5.52 8.35 -22.63
CA TRP A 124 -6.88 8.84 -22.86
C TRP A 124 -7.48 9.49 -21.62
N VAL A 125 -7.13 9.01 -20.42
CA VAL A 125 -7.55 9.63 -19.15
C VAL A 125 -7.02 11.06 -19.06
N PHE A 126 -5.74 11.29 -19.36
CA PHE A 126 -5.17 12.64 -19.37
C PHE A 126 -5.79 13.55 -20.43
N ALA A 127 -6.06 13.01 -21.63
CA ALA A 127 -6.75 13.77 -22.67
C ALA A 127 -8.15 14.20 -22.21
N ALA A 128 -8.90 13.29 -21.57
CA ALA A 128 -10.23 13.58 -21.04
C ALA A 128 -10.21 14.65 -19.95
N VAL A 129 -9.27 14.59 -19.00
CA VAL A 129 -9.12 15.60 -17.95
C VAL A 129 -8.79 16.98 -18.53
N PHE A 130 -7.94 17.03 -19.56
CA PHE A 130 -7.57 18.30 -20.20
C PHE A 130 -8.76 18.93 -20.94
N ILE A 131 -9.57 18.12 -21.63
CA ILE A 131 -10.80 18.55 -22.30
C ILE A 131 -11.83 19.03 -21.26
N LEU A 132 -12.03 18.27 -20.19
CA LEU A 132 -12.94 18.64 -19.11
C LEU A 132 -12.53 19.96 -18.44
N GLY A 133 -11.23 20.16 -18.22
CA GLY A 133 -10.69 21.41 -17.67
C GLY A 133 -10.98 22.63 -18.56
N LYS A 134 -10.94 22.48 -19.89
CA LYS A 134 -11.29 23.55 -20.84
C LYS A 134 -12.77 23.92 -20.77
N ILE A 135 -13.65 22.91 -20.68
CA ILE A 135 -15.10 23.13 -20.52
C ILE A 135 -15.36 23.85 -19.19
N PHE A 136 -14.74 23.38 -18.11
CA PHE A 136 -14.90 23.99 -16.78
C PHE A 136 -14.43 25.44 -16.74
N LEU A 137 -13.30 25.76 -17.39
CA LEU A 137 -12.81 27.14 -17.50
C LEU A 137 -13.81 28.03 -18.25
N GLY A 138 -14.41 27.54 -19.34
CA GLY A 138 -15.46 28.26 -20.07
C GLY A 138 -16.69 28.53 -19.21
N CYS A 139 -17.19 27.51 -18.49
CA CYS A 139 -18.29 27.65 -17.56
C CYS A 139 -17.98 28.62 -16.42
N ALA A 140 -16.76 28.56 -15.86
CA ALA A 140 -16.33 29.46 -14.78
C ALA A 140 -16.31 30.93 -15.24
N ILE A 141 -15.80 31.21 -16.45
CA ILE A 141 -15.81 32.56 -17.02
C ILE A 141 -17.24 33.04 -17.27
N TYR A 142 -18.09 32.19 -17.86
CA TYR A 142 -19.49 32.51 -18.11
C TYR A 142 -20.23 32.87 -16.81
N PHE A 143 -20.13 32.01 -15.80
CA PHE A 143 -20.80 32.19 -14.51
C PHE A 143 -20.24 33.40 -13.74
N TYR A 144 -18.94 33.68 -13.86
CA TYR A 144 -18.33 34.87 -13.25
C TYR A 144 -18.90 36.17 -13.84
N LEU A 145 -19.12 36.21 -15.15
CA LEU A 145 -19.72 37.38 -15.82
C LEU A 145 -21.19 37.56 -15.46
N GLU A 146 -21.99 36.49 -15.46
CA GLU A 146 -23.42 36.57 -15.16
C GLU A 146 -23.68 36.86 -13.67
N ASN A 147 -22.87 36.31 -12.76
CA ASN A 147 -22.94 36.63 -11.34
C ASN A 147 -22.63 38.11 -11.06
N ARG A 148 -21.73 38.73 -11.83
CA ARG A 148 -21.47 40.18 -11.72
C ARG A 148 -22.70 41.00 -12.09
N GLN A 149 -23.44 40.60 -13.11
CA GLN A 149 -24.70 41.26 -13.50
C GLN A 149 -25.79 41.06 -12.46
N ALA A 150 -25.92 39.84 -11.91
CA ALA A 150 -26.87 39.55 -10.83
C ALA A 150 -26.61 40.45 -9.60
N GLN A 151 -25.34 40.68 -9.25
CA GLN A 151 -25.01 41.58 -8.15
C GLN A 151 -25.34 43.06 -8.42
N GLN A 152 -25.24 43.52 -9.67
CA GLN A 152 -25.60 44.90 -10.04
C GLN A 152 -27.10 45.14 -9.88
N GLN A 153 -27.95 44.23 -10.36
CA GLN A 153 -29.42 44.33 -10.21
C GLN A 153 -29.84 44.31 -8.73
N VAL A 154 -29.19 43.47 -7.91
CA VAL A 154 -29.45 43.44 -6.46
C VAL A 154 -29.04 44.75 -5.79
N GLN A 155 -27.97 45.41 -6.24
CA GLN A 155 -27.57 46.72 -5.71
C GLN A 155 -28.55 47.82 -6.13
N GLU A 156 -28.98 47.83 -7.39
CA GLU A 156 -29.94 48.81 -7.92
C GLU A 156 -31.30 48.72 -7.21
N LEU A 157 -31.88 47.52 -7.08
CA LEU A 157 -33.10 47.28 -6.32
C LEU A 157 -32.97 47.70 -4.84
N LYS A 158 -31.81 47.41 -4.21
CA LYS A 158 -31.55 47.87 -2.83
C LYS A 158 -31.49 49.40 -2.73
N THR A 159 -30.94 50.08 -3.74
CA THR A 159 -30.89 51.54 -3.76
C THR A 159 -32.26 52.16 -3.99
N GLU A 160 -33.09 51.61 -4.88
CA GLU A 160 -34.47 52.06 -5.08
C GLU A 160 -35.32 51.88 -3.82
N LEU A 161 -35.23 50.71 -3.17
CA LEU A 161 -35.91 50.48 -1.89
C LEU A 161 -35.45 51.44 -0.79
N LYS A 162 -34.17 51.82 -0.77
CA LYS A 162 -33.64 52.79 0.20
C LYS A 162 -34.10 54.22 -0.08
N GLN A 163 -34.30 54.58 -1.35
CA GLN A 163 -34.86 55.87 -1.74
C GLN A 163 -36.36 55.95 -1.44
N LEU A 164 -37.12 54.88 -1.69
CA LEU A 164 -38.55 54.79 -1.39
C LEU A 164 -38.85 54.72 0.12
N LYS A 165 -37.88 54.27 0.94
CA LYS A 165 -38.01 54.20 2.41
C LYS A 165 -37.69 55.53 3.11
N LYS A 166 -37.21 56.55 2.40
CA LYS A 166 -36.87 57.86 2.96
C LYS A 166 -37.94 58.89 2.60
#